data_AF-A0A8I2YSC1-F1
#
_entry.id   AF-A0A8I2YSC1-F1
#
_cell.length_a   1.000
_cell.length_b   1.000
_cell.length_c   1.000
_cell.angle_alpha   90.00
_cell.angle_beta   90.00
_cell.angle_gamma   90.00
#
_symmetry.space_group_name_H-M   'P 1'
#
loop_
_entity.id
_entity.type
_entity.pdbx_description
1 polymer ?
#
loop_
_entity_poly.entity_id
_entity_poly.type
_entity_poly.pdbx_seq_one_letter_code
_entity_poly.pdbx_strand_id
1 'polypeptide(L)'
;MEAYESERTAYERLKDLQGSAIPRLIMTGEFLPPDERAIRLPALVLEYVPSVCLYDVPFDAIPPAMRAQVLSAIESFTLHGVLHNDLTLTNIRFTPPESLIRREQDDEEEWTSLGASAVRLARKLLVDEEFRRPGYEGRISRFK
;
A
#
# COMPACT_ATOMS: atom_id res chain seq x y z
N MET A 1 13.58 15.29 -2.87
CA MET A 1 13.24 15.89 -1.56
C MET A 1 11.73 15.95 -1.36
N GLU A 2 10.96 16.37 -2.38
CA GLU A 2 9.49 16.36 -2.36
C GLU A 2 8.88 15.00 -1.97
N ALA A 3 9.41 13.89 -2.51
CA ALA A 3 8.96 12.54 -2.15
C ALA A 3 9.10 12.24 -0.65
N TYR A 4 10.22 12.62 -0.03
CA TYR A 4 10.44 12.40 1.41
C TYR A 4 9.45 13.18 2.27
N GLU A 5 9.25 14.49 2.00
CA GLU A 5 8.31 15.29 2.77
C GLU A 5 6.86 14.83 2.56
N SER A 6 6.52 14.40 1.34
CA SER A 6 5.22 13.83 1.02
C SER A 6 4.97 12.54 1.82
N GLU A 7 5.93 11.62 1.84
CA GLU A 7 5.82 10.37 2.57
C GLU A 7 5.80 10.59 4.10
N ARG A 8 6.66 11.47 4.62
CA ARG A 8 6.66 11.84 6.04
C ARG A 8 5.30 12.42 6.46
N THR A 9 4.76 13.35 5.67
CA THR A 9 3.45 13.95 5.93
C THR A 9 2.33 12.91 5.87
N ALA A 10 2.42 11.93 4.95
CA ALA A 10 1.46 10.82 4.90
C ALA A 10 1.50 9.99 6.19
N TYR A 11 2.69 9.62 6.67
CA TYR A 11 2.83 8.91 7.95
C TYR A 11 2.32 9.70 9.16
N GLU A 12 2.53 11.02 9.18
CA GLU A 12 2.00 11.90 10.23
C GLU A 12 0.46 11.93 10.23
N ARG A 13 -0.16 11.92 9.03
CA ARG A 13 -1.62 11.92 8.86
C ARG A 13 -2.25 10.56 9.20
N LEU A 14 -1.55 9.47 8.92
CA LEU A 14 -2.04 8.09 9.13
C LEU A 14 -1.62 7.51 10.50
N LYS A 15 -1.38 8.36 11.49
CA LYS A 15 -0.81 7.98 12.78
C LYS A 15 -1.63 6.92 13.52
N ASP A 16 -2.95 6.98 13.42
CA ASP A 16 -3.90 6.05 14.03
C ASP A 16 -3.95 4.68 13.32
N LEU A 17 -3.52 4.62 12.06
CA LEU A 17 -3.43 3.40 11.25
C LEU A 17 -2.07 2.67 11.38
N GLN A 18 -1.10 3.30 12.05
CA GLN A 18 0.22 2.73 12.26
C GLN A 18 0.20 1.55 13.23
N GLY A 19 0.82 0.44 12.83
CA GLY A 19 0.85 -0.81 13.57
C GLY A 19 -0.38 -1.69 13.39
N SER A 20 -1.31 -1.29 12.52
CA SER A 20 -2.48 -2.08 12.13
C SER A 20 -2.55 -2.22 10.61
N ALA A 21 -2.80 -1.14 9.89
CA ALA A 21 -2.94 -1.12 8.43
C ALA A 21 -1.65 -0.73 7.71
N ILE A 22 -0.79 0.06 8.35
CA ILE A 22 0.55 0.41 7.85
C ILE A 22 1.61 0.16 8.93
N PRO A 23 2.89 -0.01 8.57
CA PRO A 23 3.97 -0.09 9.55
C PRO A 23 4.05 1.15 10.45
N ARG A 24 4.60 1.03 11.66
CA ARG A 24 4.89 2.19 12.50
C ARG A 24 6.09 2.97 11.97
N LEU A 25 6.00 4.30 11.99
CA LEU A 25 7.17 5.18 11.85
C LEU A 25 7.93 5.19 13.18
N ILE A 26 9.12 4.61 13.20
CA ILE A 26 9.96 4.52 14.40
C ILE A 26 10.73 5.82 14.60
N MET A 27 11.38 6.31 13.55
CA MET A 27 12.16 7.55 13.57
C MET A 27 12.37 8.13 12.17
N THR A 28 12.85 9.37 12.13
CA THR A 28 13.34 10.03 10.92
C THR A 28 14.83 10.36 11.10
N GLY A 29 15.57 10.48 10.00
CA GLY A 29 17.00 10.78 10.07
C GLY A 29 17.64 11.00 8.72
N GLU A 30 18.97 10.89 8.67
CA GLU A 30 19.75 10.97 7.45
C GLU A 30 20.58 9.69 7.29
N PHE A 31 20.62 9.14 6.08
CA PHE A 31 21.55 8.08 5.73
C PHE A 31 22.95 8.67 5.56
N LEU A 32 23.89 8.18 6.38
CA LEU A 32 25.30 8.54 6.31
C LEU A 32 26.05 7.45 5.53
N PRO A 33 26.45 7.72 4.27
CA PRO A 33 27.19 6.74 3.49
C PRO A 33 28.57 6.45 4.12
N PRO A 34 29.07 5.20 4.03
CA PRO A 34 30.36 4.81 4.59
C PRO A 34 31.56 5.35 3.80
N ASP A 35 31.34 5.85 2.59
CA ASP A 35 32.32 6.45 1.70
C ASP A 35 32.17 7.98 1.61
N GLU A 36 33.15 8.67 1.02
CA GLU A 36 33.18 10.15 0.85
C GLU A 36 32.08 10.70 -0.09
N ARG A 37 31.02 9.94 -0.38
CA ARG A 37 29.92 10.45 -1.19
C ARG A 37 29.28 11.63 -0.48
N ALA A 38 29.21 12.76 -1.18
CA ALA A 38 28.80 14.06 -0.63
C ALA A 38 27.29 14.21 -0.34
N ILE A 39 26.47 13.19 -0.59
CA ILE A 39 25.01 13.30 -0.53
C ILE A 39 24.50 12.56 0.70
N ARG A 40 23.95 13.33 1.64
CA ARG A 40 23.14 12.82 2.75
C ARG A 40 21.69 12.76 2.31
N LEU A 41 21.08 11.59 2.43
CA LEU A 41 19.69 11.39 2.03
C LEU A 41 18.80 11.35 3.28
N PRO A 42 17.70 12.10 3.33
CA PRO A 42 16.75 11.97 4.41
C PRO A 42 16.09 10.58 4.35
N ALA A 43 15.80 10.01 5.51
CA ALA A 43 15.33 8.65 5.67
C ALA A 43 14.19 8.56 6.69
N LEU A 44 13.21 7.69 6.40
CA LEU A 44 12.20 7.23 7.34
C LEU A 44 12.57 5.81 7.77
N VAL A 45 12.56 5.56 9.07
CA VAL A 45 12.78 4.22 9.63
C VAL A 45 11.45 3.66 10.06
N LEU A 46 11.04 2.58 9.41
CA LEU A 46 9.75 1.95 9.59
C LEU A 46 9.89 0.63 10.35
N GLU A 47 8.81 0.23 11.02
CA GLU A 47 8.67 -1.10 11.59
C GLU A 47 8.85 -2.18 10.53
N TYR A 48 9.72 -3.15 10.82
CA TYR A 48 9.80 -4.36 10.03
C TYR A 48 8.67 -5.31 10.39
N VAL A 49 7.80 -5.62 9.42
CA VAL A 49 6.68 -6.55 9.59
C VAL A 49 6.93 -7.82 8.76
N PRO A 50 7.16 -8.98 9.41
CA PRO A 50 7.19 -10.27 8.71
C PRO A 50 5.86 -10.49 7.98
N SER A 51 5.93 -10.70 6.66
CA SER A 51 4.74 -10.68 5.82
C SER A 51 4.96 -11.38 4.48
N VAL A 52 3.85 -11.72 3.82
CA VAL A 52 3.81 -12.22 2.44
C VAL A 52 3.13 -11.17 1.55
N CYS A 53 3.67 -10.93 0.36
CA CYS A 53 3.08 -9.98 -0.57
C CYS A 53 1.81 -10.57 -1.19
N LEU A 54 0.81 -9.73 -1.44
CA LEU A 54 -0.42 -10.15 -2.13
C LEU A 54 -0.12 -10.78 -3.50
N TYR A 55 0.96 -10.35 -4.15
CA TYR A 55 1.47 -10.95 -5.39
C TYR A 55 1.78 -12.45 -5.26
N ASP A 56 2.29 -12.90 -4.11
CA ASP A 56 2.72 -14.29 -3.88
C ASP A 56 1.61 -15.18 -3.31
N VAL A 57 0.41 -14.62 -3.08
CA VAL A 57 -0.71 -15.36 -2.47
C VAL A 57 -1.75 -15.71 -3.55
N PRO A 58 -2.08 -17.00 -3.74
CA PRO A 58 -3.18 -17.39 -4.63
C PRO A 58 -4.48 -16.70 -4.22
N PHE A 59 -5.20 -16.12 -5.18
CA PHE A 59 -6.38 -15.31 -4.89
C PHE A 59 -7.43 -16.06 -4.06
N ASP A 60 -7.65 -17.34 -4.37
CA ASP A 60 -8.61 -18.20 -3.67
C ASP A 60 -8.18 -18.57 -2.25
N ALA A 61 -6.91 -18.38 -1.91
CA ALA A 61 -6.41 -18.55 -0.56
C ALA A 61 -6.72 -17.33 0.33
N ILE A 62 -7.16 -16.19 -0.23
CA ILE A 62 -7.42 -14.96 0.53
C ILE A 62 -8.87 -14.96 1.05
N PRO A 63 -9.08 -15.05 2.37
CA PRO A 63 -10.41 -15.03 2.95
C PRO A 63 -11.16 -13.72 2.59
N PRO A 64 -12.50 -13.77 2.42
CA PRO A 64 -13.31 -12.57 2.17
C PRO A 64 -13.08 -11.46 3.21
N ALA A 65 -12.89 -11.83 4.48
CA ALA A 65 -12.62 -10.87 5.55
C ALA A 65 -11.30 -10.10 5.34
N MET A 66 -10.24 -10.75 4.85
CA MET A 66 -8.96 -10.08 4.60
C MET A 66 -9.04 -9.15 3.38
N ARG A 67 -9.81 -9.54 2.35
CA ARG A 67 -10.12 -8.65 1.22
C ARG A 67 -10.86 -7.39 1.67
N ALA A 68 -11.84 -7.54 2.56
CA ALA A 68 -12.55 -6.41 3.15
C ALA A 68 -11.65 -5.51 4.01
N GLN A 69 -10.67 -6.09 4.73
CA GLN A 69 -9.69 -5.31 5.49
C GLN A 69 -8.79 -4.46 4.60
N VAL A 70 -8.29 -5.02 3.49
CA VAL A 70 -7.49 -4.25 2.51
C VAL A 70 -8.29 -3.07 1.98
N LEU A 71 -9.56 -3.28 1.65
CA LEU A 71 -10.45 -2.23 1.20
C LEU A 71 -10.67 -1.14 2.24
N SER A 72 -11.03 -1.54 3.46
CA SER A 72 -11.24 -0.61 4.56
C SER A 72 -9.99 0.21 4.88
N ALA A 73 -8.80 -0.38 4.77
CA ALA A 73 -7.53 0.32 4.92
C ALA A 73 -7.31 1.39 3.83
N ILE A 74 -7.55 1.05 2.55
CA ILE A 74 -7.40 1.98 1.43
C ILE A 74 -8.40 3.14 1.54
N GLU A 75 -9.65 2.85 1.89
CA GLU A 75 -10.67 3.88 2.14
C GLU A 75 -10.26 4.81 3.28
N SER A 76 -9.70 4.25 4.35
CA SER A 76 -9.22 5.01 5.51
C SER A 76 -8.11 5.99 5.14
N PHE A 77 -7.26 5.70 4.15
CA PHE A 77 -6.24 6.66 3.69
C PHE A 77 -6.87 7.93 3.13
N THR A 78 -7.96 7.77 2.37
CA THR A 78 -8.67 8.90 1.74
C THR A 78 -9.35 9.77 2.81
N LEU A 79 -9.88 9.16 3.87
CA LEU A 79 -10.42 9.88 5.03
C LEU A 79 -9.36 10.75 5.73
N HIS A 80 -8.09 10.36 5.65
CA HIS A 80 -6.95 11.12 6.17
C HIS A 80 -6.32 12.07 5.15
N GLY A 81 -6.92 12.21 3.96
CA GLY A 81 -6.40 13.07 2.89
C GLY A 81 -5.06 12.57 2.34
N VAL A 82 -4.84 11.25 2.32
CA VAL A 82 -3.65 10.59 1.78
C VAL A 82 -4.05 9.71 0.59
N LEU A 83 -3.29 9.82 -0.50
CA LEU A 83 -3.40 8.96 -1.68
C LEU A 83 -2.09 8.19 -1.81
N HIS A 84 -2.16 6.85 -1.85
CA HIS A 84 -0.97 6.00 -1.88
C HIS A 84 -0.16 6.15 -3.18
N ASN A 85 -0.79 6.51 -4.30
CA ASN A 85 -0.23 6.72 -5.65
C ASN A 85 0.55 5.54 -6.28
N ASP A 86 1.03 4.58 -5.49
CA ASP A 86 1.76 3.38 -5.90
C ASP A 86 1.15 2.11 -5.29
N LEU A 87 -0.18 1.99 -5.35
CA LEU A 87 -0.88 0.84 -4.81
C LEU A 87 -0.75 -0.35 -5.78
N THR A 88 0.12 -1.29 -5.44
CA THR A 88 0.43 -2.47 -6.25
C THR A 88 0.34 -3.75 -5.43
N LEU A 89 0.27 -4.91 -6.10
CA LEU A 89 0.18 -6.22 -5.42
C LEU A 89 1.45 -6.55 -4.61
N THR A 90 2.57 -5.88 -4.89
CA THR A 90 3.83 -6.05 -4.14
C THR A 90 3.89 -5.18 -2.88
N ASN A 91 3.09 -4.11 -2.82
CA ASN A 91 3.06 -3.17 -1.70
C ASN A 91 1.95 -3.49 -0.68
N ILE A 92 0.99 -4.35 -1.04
CA ILE A 92 0.01 -4.91 -0.10
C ILE A 92 0.58 -6.20 0.47
N ARG A 93 0.66 -6.28 1.80
CA ARG A 93 1.26 -7.43 2.49
C ARG A 93 0.37 -7.93 3.61
N PHE A 94 0.39 -9.23 3.84
CA PHE A 94 -0.38 -9.88 4.90
C PHE A 94 0.55 -10.43 5.97
N THR A 95 0.11 -10.32 7.22
CA THR A 95 0.82 -10.83 8.39
C THR A 95 -0.19 -11.50 9.34
N PRO A 96 0.17 -12.60 10.02
CA PRO A 96 1.42 -13.35 9.87
C PRO A 96 1.44 -14.20 8.56
N PRO A 97 2.59 -14.35 7.89
CA PRO A 97 2.68 -14.95 6.55
C PRO A 97 2.24 -16.43 6.51
N GLU A 98 2.40 -17.16 7.60
CA GLU A 98 2.05 -18.58 7.72
C GLU A 98 0.55 -18.86 7.53
N SER A 99 -0.29 -17.82 7.66
CA SER A 99 -1.72 -17.92 7.46
C SER A 99 -2.15 -18.09 5.99
N LEU A 100 -1.27 -17.76 5.04
CA LEU A 100 -1.60 -17.71 3.61
C LEU A 100 -0.66 -18.52 2.71
N ILE A 101 0.48 -18.98 3.23
CA ILE A 101 1.38 -19.87 2.48
C ILE A 101 0.76 -21.26 2.45
N ARG A 102 0.13 -21.64 1.33
CA ARG A 102 -0.11 -23.06 1.02
C ARG A 102 1.26 -23.72 0.78
N ARG A 103 1.53 -24.85 1.44
CA ARG A 103 2.63 -25.74 1.03
C ARG A 103 2.36 -26.16 -0.41
N GLU A 104 3.34 -25.92 -1.28
CA GLU A 104 3.28 -26.17 -2.73
C GLU A 104 2.63 -27.51 -3.08
N GLN A 105 1.71 -27.49 -4.04
CA GLN A 105 1.75 -28.37 -5.21
C GLN A 105 0.90 -27.76 -6.33
N ASP A 106 1.56 -27.58 -7.48
CA ASP A 106 1.07 -27.54 -8.85
C ASP A 106 0.15 -26.38 -9.31
N ASP A 107 0.69 -25.51 -10.18
CA ASP A 107 0.30 -25.38 -11.61
C ASP A 107 0.72 -24.00 -12.19
N GLU A 108 1.70 -24.02 -13.09
CA GLU A 108 2.32 -22.83 -13.73
C GLU A 108 1.49 -22.26 -14.91
N GLU A 109 0.33 -22.80 -15.26
CA GLU A 109 -0.33 -22.49 -16.55
C GLU A 109 -1.51 -21.50 -16.52
N GLU A 110 -1.98 -21.04 -15.35
CA GLU A 110 -3.21 -20.21 -15.25
C GLU A 110 -2.98 -18.69 -15.03
N TRP A 111 -1.78 -18.17 -15.29
CA TRP A 111 -1.38 -16.85 -14.77
C TRP A 111 -1.76 -15.63 -15.62
N THR A 112 -2.14 -15.81 -16.89
CA THR A 112 -2.59 -14.69 -17.74
C THR A 112 -4.03 -14.25 -17.47
N SER A 113 -4.86 -15.14 -16.90
CA SER A 113 -6.26 -14.90 -16.53
C SER A 113 -6.40 -14.20 -15.17
N LEU A 114 -5.57 -14.58 -14.19
CA LEU A 114 -5.66 -14.14 -12.80
C LEU A 114 -5.05 -12.75 -12.55
N GLY A 115 -3.96 -12.39 -13.24
CA GLY A 115 -3.42 -11.03 -13.21
C GLY A 115 -4.43 -9.99 -13.70
N ALA A 116 -5.20 -10.34 -14.73
CA ALA A 116 -6.32 -9.52 -15.19
C ALA A 116 -7.46 -9.46 -14.17
N SER A 117 -7.65 -10.46 -13.30
CA SER A 117 -8.69 -10.47 -12.26
C SER A 117 -8.32 -9.63 -11.03
N ALA A 118 -7.04 -9.60 -10.63
CA ALA A 118 -6.56 -8.72 -9.56
C ALA A 118 -6.52 -7.24 -10.00
N VAL A 119 -6.09 -6.97 -11.25
CA VAL A 119 -6.21 -5.64 -11.86
C VAL A 119 -7.68 -5.28 -12.08
N ARG A 120 -8.55 -6.23 -12.46
CA ARG A 120 -10.00 -6.01 -12.51
C ARG A 120 -10.59 -5.78 -11.12
N LEU A 121 -10.07 -6.38 -10.05
CA LEU A 121 -10.52 -6.15 -8.70
C LEU A 121 -10.07 -4.75 -8.25
N ALA A 122 -8.78 -4.42 -8.34
CA ALA A 122 -8.29 -3.06 -8.07
C ALA A 122 -9.05 -2.02 -8.90
N ARG A 123 -9.28 -2.29 -10.20
CA ARG A 123 -10.07 -1.43 -11.08
C ARG A 123 -11.56 -1.41 -10.70
N LYS A 124 -12.19 -2.50 -10.29
CA LYS A 124 -13.60 -2.53 -9.89
C LYS A 124 -13.81 -1.86 -8.53
N LEU A 125 -12.86 -2.00 -7.62
CA LEU A 125 -12.82 -1.31 -6.33
C LEU A 125 -12.53 0.18 -6.48
N LEU A 126 -11.79 0.59 -7.52
CA LEU A 126 -11.54 2.00 -7.86
C LEU A 126 -12.60 2.60 -8.82
N VAL A 127 -13.40 1.78 -9.53
CA VAL A 127 -14.42 2.20 -10.50
C VAL A 127 -15.85 2.07 -9.97
N ASP A 128 -16.09 1.35 -8.86
CA ASP A 128 -17.33 1.45 -8.06
C ASP A 128 -17.38 2.80 -7.29
N GLU A 129 -16.97 3.89 -7.96
CA GLU A 129 -17.40 5.26 -7.70
C GLU A 129 -18.92 5.36 -7.89
N GLU A 130 -19.70 4.82 -6.95
CA GLU A 130 -20.98 5.43 -6.57
C GLU A 130 -20.79 6.81 -5.89
N PHE A 131 -19.59 7.38 -6.00
CA PHE A 131 -19.24 8.75 -5.61
C PHE A 131 -19.15 9.72 -6.78
N ARG A 132 -20.06 9.59 -7.77
CA ARG A 132 -20.70 10.80 -8.32
C ARG A 132 -21.68 11.37 -7.29
N ARG A 133 -21.16 11.93 -6.19
CA ARG A 133 -21.91 12.92 -5.42
C ARG A 133 -21.67 14.29 -6.06
N PRO A 134 -22.72 15.01 -6.51
CA PRO A 134 -22.55 16.36 -7.03
C PRO A 134 -22.22 17.29 -5.87
N GLY A 135 -21.04 17.90 -5.85
CA GLY A 135 -20.73 18.95 -4.86
C GLY A 135 -19.26 19.24 -4.54
N TYR A 136 -18.28 18.47 -5.00
CA TYR A 136 -16.87 18.77 -4.73
C TYR A 136 -16.21 19.52 -5.91
N GLU A 137 -16.39 20.84 -5.94
CA GLU A 137 -15.56 21.74 -6.75
C GLU A 137 -14.19 21.94 -6.07
N GLY A 138 -13.37 20.89 -6.06
CA GLY A 138 -11.96 20.99 -5.70
C GLY A 138 -11.19 21.62 -6.86
N ARG A 139 -10.87 22.91 -6.75
CA ARG A 139 -10.01 23.63 -7.72
C ARG A 139 -8.72 22.84 -7.97
N ILE A 140 -8.56 22.37 -9.20
CA ILE A 140 -7.30 21.85 -9.71
C ILE A 140 -6.40 23.06 -9.96
N SER A 141 -5.58 23.42 -8.97
CA SER A 141 -4.44 24.31 -9.17
C SER A 141 -3.30 23.48 -9.76
N ARG A 142 -3.17 23.46 -11.09
CA ARG A 142 -1.92 23.02 -11.73
C ARG A 142 -0.88 24.11 -11.51
N PHE A 143 0.13 23.86 -10.68
CA PHE A 143 1.35 24.67 -10.71
C PHE A 143 2.24 24.14 -11.84
N LYS A 144 2.59 25.06 -12.75
CA LYS A 144 3.68 24.91 -13.73
C LYS A 144 4.99 25.32 -13.07
#